data_AF-A0A3B8J641-F1
#
_entry.id   AF-A0A3B8J641-F1
#
_cell.length_a   1.000
_cell.length_b   1.000
_cell.length_c   1.000
_cell.angle_alpha   90.00
_cell.angle_beta   90.00
_cell.angle_gamma   90.00
#
_symmetry.space_group_name_H-M   'P 1'
#
loop_
_entity.id
_entity.type
_entity.pdbx_description
1 polymer ?
#
loop_
_entity_poly.entity_id
_entity_poly.type
_entity_poly.pdbx_seq_one_letter_code
_entity_poly.pdbx_strand_id
1 'polypeptide(L)'
;MLSKTFGLTGFNTDNNVVDFLLNANRITVSLNVVASLTKFLQPDITLFIRNGYTGNEIIHRVVYHELAHASHWRIVGNTFWQRYINYIISYGITNPPYGDGMGVNAELCGVGEMWGNYFGAVIEREVYGRVPSFTGTWTWLDEDEDWYNPGFLRKADSIADISTAEVFSSIGASTQSFNTLIYQLQLRTNFDNLVQEKYDFYSDWP
;
A
#
# COMPACT_ATOMS: atom_id res chain seq x y z
N MET A 1 -10.11 -9.43 2.49
CA MET A 1 -9.26 -9.58 1.31
C MET A 1 -8.56 -10.93 1.28
N LEU A 2 -7.79 -11.27 2.31
CA LEU A 2 -6.98 -12.50 2.38
C LEU A 2 -7.80 -13.78 2.24
N SER A 3 -8.96 -13.83 2.91
CA SER A 3 -9.92 -14.94 2.83
C SER A 3 -10.50 -15.16 1.43
N LYS A 4 -10.28 -14.24 0.48
CA LYS A 4 -10.81 -14.27 -0.88
C LYS A 4 -9.72 -14.41 -1.96
N THR A 5 -8.45 -14.44 -1.55
CA THR A 5 -7.31 -14.63 -2.45
C THR A 5 -6.88 -16.10 -2.45
N PHE A 6 -7.05 -16.80 -3.57
CA PHE A 6 -6.84 -18.26 -3.69
C PHE A 6 -6.12 -18.66 -4.97
N GLY A 7 -5.20 -19.62 -4.89
CA GLY A 7 -4.56 -20.30 -6.02
C GLY A 7 -3.10 -20.68 -5.75
N LEU A 8 -2.47 -21.35 -6.71
CA LEU A 8 -1.17 -22.07 -6.61
C LEU A 8 0.06 -21.22 -6.28
N THR A 9 -0.10 -19.93 -6.06
CA THR A 9 0.99 -18.99 -5.77
C THR A 9 0.47 -17.97 -4.77
N GLY A 10 0.80 -18.19 -3.49
CA GLY A 10 0.44 -17.27 -2.40
C GLY A 10 0.36 -17.97 -1.05
N PHE A 11 -0.20 -19.18 -1.00
CA PHE A 11 -0.44 -19.88 0.25
C PHE A 11 -0.46 -21.41 0.05
N ASN A 12 0.63 -21.99 -0.45
CA ASN A 12 0.71 -23.44 -0.69
C ASN A 12 1.06 -24.23 0.57
N THR A 13 1.47 -23.55 1.64
CA THR A 13 1.84 -24.13 2.94
C THR A 13 1.49 -23.16 4.06
N ASP A 14 1.29 -23.70 5.26
CA ASP A 14 1.08 -22.95 6.50
C ASP A 14 2.19 -21.92 6.75
N ASN A 15 3.42 -22.23 6.32
CA ASN A 15 4.58 -21.33 6.44
C ASN A 15 4.43 -20.06 5.60
N ASN A 16 3.91 -20.13 4.38
CA ASN A 16 3.78 -18.94 3.52
C ASN A 16 2.74 -17.94 4.03
N VAL A 17 1.68 -18.42 4.70
CA VAL A 17 0.70 -17.55 5.37
C VAL A 17 1.34 -16.84 6.55
N VAL A 18 2.10 -17.59 7.35
CA VAL A 18 2.84 -17.06 8.49
C VAL A 18 3.88 -16.04 8.03
N ASP A 19 4.67 -16.36 7.01
CA ASP A 19 5.67 -15.47 6.44
C ASP A 19 5.00 -14.22 5.88
N PHE A 20 3.86 -14.33 5.17
CA PHE A 20 3.09 -13.15 4.75
C PHE A 20 2.67 -12.28 5.94
N LEU A 21 2.10 -12.87 6.99
CA LEU A 21 1.66 -12.11 8.16
C LEU A 21 2.84 -11.49 8.92
N LEU A 22 3.98 -12.17 8.99
CA LEU A 22 5.21 -11.60 9.57
C LEU A 22 5.76 -10.46 8.71
N ASN A 23 5.66 -10.58 7.39
CA ASN A 23 6.24 -9.66 6.42
C ASN A 23 5.38 -8.43 6.15
N ALA A 24 4.07 -8.59 6.03
CA ALA A 24 3.11 -7.49 5.92
C ALA A 24 3.04 -6.69 7.23
N ASN A 25 3.33 -7.32 8.39
CA ASN A 25 3.10 -6.67 9.69
C ASN A 25 4.36 -6.34 10.50
N ARG A 26 5.61 -6.61 10.06
CA ARG A 26 6.92 -6.38 10.76
C ARG A 26 6.92 -6.56 12.32
N ILE A 27 6.07 -7.49 12.75
CA ILE A 27 5.50 -7.80 14.07
C ILE A 27 5.83 -9.14 14.77
N THR A 28 6.99 -9.42 15.36
CA THR A 28 7.32 -10.80 15.83
C THR A 28 6.53 -11.33 17.06
N VAL A 29 6.13 -12.61 16.93
CA VAL A 29 5.80 -13.68 17.92
C VAL A 29 4.44 -13.67 18.63
N SER A 30 3.45 -14.42 18.11
CA SER A 30 2.63 -15.41 18.88
C SER A 30 1.40 -16.00 18.14
N LEU A 31 1.14 -15.68 16.87
CA LEU A 31 -0.10 -16.12 16.17
C LEU A 31 0.07 -17.22 15.09
N ASN A 32 1.28 -17.78 14.96
CA ASN A 32 1.67 -18.59 13.78
C ASN A 32 0.99 -19.95 13.62
N VAL A 33 0.26 -20.48 14.62
CA VAL A 33 -0.43 -21.79 14.50
C VAL A 33 -1.93 -21.63 14.21
N VAL A 34 -2.53 -20.53 14.66
CA VAL A 34 -3.97 -20.29 14.48
C VAL A 34 -4.28 -19.84 13.05
N ALA A 35 -3.44 -19.00 12.45
CA ALA A 35 -3.64 -18.46 11.10
C ALA A 35 -3.72 -19.55 10.01
N SER A 36 -2.91 -20.61 10.15
CA SER A 36 -2.87 -21.74 9.21
C SER A 36 -4.12 -22.62 9.28
N LEU A 37 -4.60 -22.88 10.49
CA LEU A 37 -5.82 -23.67 10.76
C LEU A 37 -7.10 -22.90 10.40
N THR A 38 -7.05 -21.56 10.34
CA THR A 38 -8.21 -20.70 10.09
C THR A 38 -8.15 -19.96 8.76
N LYS A 39 -7.38 -20.40 7.75
CA LYS A 39 -7.21 -19.72 6.44
C LYS A 39 -8.52 -19.25 5.78
N PHE A 40 -9.64 -19.97 5.99
CA PHE A 40 -10.98 -19.62 5.49
C PHE A 40 -11.84 -18.78 6.45
N LEU A 41 -11.37 -18.58 7.68
CA LEU A 41 -11.96 -17.80 8.77
C LEU A 41 -11.06 -16.62 9.17
N GLN A 42 -10.00 -16.32 8.41
CA GLN A 42 -9.11 -15.21 8.73
C GLN A 42 -9.87 -13.89 8.61
N PRO A 43 -9.65 -12.96 9.55
CA PRO A 43 -10.24 -11.64 9.44
C PRO A 43 -9.74 -10.96 8.16
N ASP A 44 -10.64 -10.25 7.49
CA ASP A 44 -10.31 -9.57 6.24
C ASP A 44 -9.30 -8.44 6.41
N ILE A 45 -9.15 -7.95 7.65
CA ILE A 45 -8.21 -6.92 8.11
C ILE A 45 -7.67 -7.36 9.47
N THR A 46 -6.35 -7.31 9.66
CA THR A 46 -5.70 -7.54 10.96
C THR A 46 -4.92 -6.30 11.34
N LEU A 47 -5.03 -5.87 12.59
CA LEU A 47 -4.33 -4.68 13.09
C LEU A 47 -3.49 -5.08 14.30
N PHE A 48 -2.21 -4.77 14.25
CA PHE A 48 -1.29 -4.96 15.37
C PHE A 48 -0.81 -3.60 15.89
N ILE A 49 -1.35 -3.18 17.03
CA ILE A 49 -0.95 -1.95 17.69
C ILE A 49 0.16 -2.28 18.70
N ARG A 50 1.41 -1.89 18.39
CA ARG A 50 2.55 -2.02 19.31
C ARG A 50 2.59 -0.91 20.35
N ASN A 51 3.24 -1.19 21.49
CA ASN A 51 3.61 -0.16 22.47
C ASN A 51 4.39 0.96 21.78
N GLY A 52 3.89 2.20 21.87
CA GLY A 52 4.46 3.39 21.22
C GLY A 52 3.71 3.89 19.98
N TYR A 53 2.83 3.06 19.38
CA TYR A 53 1.97 3.44 18.24
C TYR A 53 0.50 3.55 18.66
N THR A 54 0.25 4.15 19.83
CA THR A 54 -1.07 4.18 20.47
C THR A 54 -1.83 5.49 20.27
N GLY A 55 -1.27 6.43 19.50
CA GLY A 55 -1.96 7.66 19.11
C GLY A 55 -3.20 7.34 18.28
N ASN A 56 -4.32 8.00 18.56
CA ASN A 56 -5.59 7.76 17.85
C ASN A 56 -5.45 8.03 16.35
N GLU A 57 -4.62 9.00 15.99
CA GLU A 57 -4.27 9.40 14.63
C GLU A 57 -3.50 8.32 13.89
N ILE A 58 -2.50 7.71 14.55
CA ILE A 58 -1.72 6.60 14.01
C ILE A 58 -2.62 5.39 13.78
N ILE A 59 -3.46 5.06 14.76
CA ILE A 59 -4.39 3.93 14.67
C ILE A 59 -5.38 4.16 13.52
N HIS A 60 -5.95 5.36 13.40
CA HIS A 60 -6.83 5.71 12.29
C HIS A 60 -6.12 5.54 10.94
N ARG A 61 -4.95 6.16 10.77
CA ARG A 61 -4.18 6.05 9.53
C ARG A 61 -3.95 4.60 9.13
N VAL A 62 -3.49 3.76 10.06
CA VAL A 62 -3.22 2.33 9.80
C VAL A 62 -4.51 1.58 9.46
N VAL A 63 -5.60 1.80 10.18
CA VAL A 63 -6.91 1.18 9.87
C VAL A 63 -7.34 1.51 8.45
N TYR A 64 -7.23 2.78 8.04
CA TYR A 64 -7.65 3.21 6.72
C TYR A 64 -6.67 2.80 5.61
N HIS A 65 -5.38 2.65 5.92
CA HIS A 65 -4.41 2.01 5.03
C HIS A 65 -4.82 0.56 4.71
N GLU A 66 -5.14 -0.25 5.72
CA GLU A 66 -5.59 -1.64 5.50
C GLU A 66 -6.96 -1.72 4.80
N LEU A 67 -7.86 -0.77 5.06
CA LEU A 67 -9.13 -0.67 4.34
C LEU A 67 -8.92 -0.28 2.87
N ALA A 68 -7.93 0.56 2.57
CA ALA A 68 -7.54 0.90 1.21
C ALA A 68 -7.04 -0.33 0.43
N HIS A 69 -6.29 -1.23 1.05
CA HIS A 69 -5.96 -2.51 0.44
C HIS A 69 -7.21 -3.34 0.11
N ALA A 70 -8.17 -3.39 1.03
CA ALA A 70 -9.42 -4.10 0.78
C ALA A 70 -10.25 -3.48 -0.36
N SER A 71 -10.27 -2.15 -0.48
CA SER A 71 -10.93 -1.46 -1.59
C SER A 71 -10.20 -1.69 -2.92
N HIS A 72 -8.87 -1.69 -2.92
CA HIS A 72 -8.07 -2.00 -4.10
C HIS A 72 -8.31 -3.44 -4.58
N TRP A 73 -8.33 -4.42 -3.67
CA TRP A 73 -8.66 -5.81 -4.02
C TRP A 73 -10.00 -5.95 -4.73
N ARG A 74 -11.00 -5.14 -4.35
CA ARG A 74 -12.33 -5.15 -4.98
C ARG A 74 -12.27 -4.85 -6.48
N ILE A 75 -11.31 -4.02 -6.93
CA ILE A 75 -11.22 -3.57 -8.32
C ILE A 75 -10.17 -4.31 -9.14
N VAL A 76 -9.13 -4.88 -8.50
CA VAL A 76 -8.06 -5.62 -9.23
C VAL A 76 -8.18 -7.14 -9.15
N GLY A 77 -8.84 -7.64 -8.11
CA GLY A 77 -9.15 -9.06 -7.93
C GLY A 77 -7.98 -9.96 -7.54
N ASN A 78 -8.27 -11.27 -7.55
CA ASN A 78 -7.43 -12.32 -6.99
C ASN A 78 -6.02 -12.40 -7.61
N THR A 79 -5.91 -12.41 -8.94
CA THR A 79 -4.63 -12.62 -9.63
C THR A 79 -3.61 -11.54 -9.31
N PHE A 80 -4.05 -10.29 -9.21
CA PHE A 80 -3.19 -9.17 -8.81
C PHE A 80 -2.69 -9.40 -7.38
N TRP A 81 -3.61 -9.68 -6.46
CA TRP A 81 -3.28 -9.83 -5.04
C TRP A 81 -2.47 -11.08 -4.70
N GLN A 82 -2.57 -12.13 -5.50
CA GLN A 82 -1.64 -13.26 -5.39
C GLN A 82 -0.21 -12.79 -5.63
N ARG A 83 0.03 -12.03 -6.70
CA ARG A 83 1.36 -11.52 -7.05
C ARG A 83 1.89 -10.54 -6.00
N TYR A 84 1.01 -9.67 -5.51
CA TYR A 84 1.27 -8.77 -4.39
C TYR A 84 1.75 -9.51 -3.14
N ILE A 85 0.96 -10.49 -2.67
CA ILE A 85 1.25 -11.29 -1.48
C ILE A 85 2.56 -12.07 -1.64
N ASN A 86 2.81 -12.65 -2.82
CA ASN A 86 4.05 -13.38 -3.09
C ASN A 86 5.29 -12.47 -3.01
N TYR A 87 5.17 -11.21 -3.43
CA TYR A 87 6.25 -10.24 -3.27
C TYR A 87 6.53 -9.98 -1.80
N ILE A 88 5.49 -9.68 -1.01
CA ILE A 88 5.64 -9.44 0.44
C ILE A 88 6.22 -10.65 1.16
N ILE A 89 5.79 -11.88 0.86
CA ILE A 89 6.39 -13.11 1.42
C ILE A 89 7.90 -13.20 1.10
N SER A 90 8.30 -12.74 -0.08
CA SER A 90 9.69 -12.87 -0.53
C SER A 90 10.59 -11.75 -0.01
N TYR A 91 10.05 -10.53 0.15
CA TYR A 91 10.84 -9.31 0.35
C TYR A 91 10.39 -8.43 1.54
N GLY A 92 9.28 -8.74 2.24
CA GLY A 92 8.72 -7.83 3.25
C GLY A 92 9.48 -7.73 4.59
N ILE A 93 10.30 -8.73 4.96
CA ILE A 93 11.17 -8.69 6.17
C ILE A 93 12.61 -8.27 5.90
N THR A 94 12.96 -7.85 4.68
CA THR A 94 14.30 -7.30 4.43
C THR A 94 14.48 -5.97 5.16
N ASN A 95 15.71 -5.47 5.21
CA ASN A 95 16.00 -4.11 5.60
C ASN A 95 16.62 -3.39 4.40
N PRO A 96 15.93 -2.45 3.74
CA PRO A 96 14.61 -1.87 4.07
C PRO A 96 13.41 -2.83 3.90
N PRO A 97 12.24 -2.55 4.52
CA PRO A 97 11.00 -3.31 4.29
C PRO A 97 10.63 -3.34 2.82
N TYR A 98 9.94 -4.39 2.39
CA TYR A 98 9.47 -4.52 1.01
C TYR A 98 10.61 -4.46 -0.03
N GLY A 99 11.83 -4.83 0.35
CA GLY A 99 12.99 -4.82 -0.53
C GLY A 99 13.49 -3.42 -0.91
N ASP A 100 14.32 -3.38 -1.94
CA ASP A 100 14.95 -2.20 -2.53
C ASP A 100 14.26 -1.76 -3.84
N GLY A 101 13.01 -2.17 -4.05
CA GLY A 101 12.28 -1.96 -5.31
C GLY A 101 12.69 -2.91 -6.44
N MET A 102 13.62 -3.83 -6.19
CA MET A 102 13.96 -4.89 -7.14
C MET A 102 13.11 -6.14 -6.93
N GLY A 103 13.03 -6.97 -7.98
CA GLY A 103 12.38 -8.27 -7.95
C GLY A 103 11.05 -8.33 -8.70
N VAL A 104 10.61 -9.55 -8.99
CA VAL A 104 9.39 -9.78 -9.76
C VAL A 104 8.18 -9.30 -8.96
N ASN A 105 7.39 -8.41 -9.55
CA ASN A 105 6.22 -7.75 -8.94
C ASN A 105 6.54 -6.67 -7.90
N ALA A 106 7.77 -6.14 -7.85
CA ALA A 106 8.09 -5.01 -6.98
C ALA A 106 7.15 -3.84 -7.25
N GLU A 107 7.17 -3.22 -8.42
CA GLU A 107 6.30 -2.08 -8.73
C GLU A 107 4.80 -2.37 -8.55
N LEU A 108 4.35 -3.60 -8.80
CA LEU A 108 2.97 -4.02 -8.53
C LEU A 108 2.64 -3.92 -7.04
N CYS A 109 3.57 -4.36 -6.18
CA CYS A 109 3.47 -4.17 -4.74
C CYS A 109 3.52 -2.68 -4.37
N GLY A 110 4.48 -1.95 -4.94
CA GLY A 110 4.64 -0.52 -4.74
C GLY A 110 3.36 0.27 -5.01
N VAL A 111 2.69 0.04 -6.15
CA VAL A 111 1.40 0.68 -6.48
C VAL A 111 0.33 0.43 -5.40
N GLY A 112 0.26 -0.78 -4.85
CA GLY A 112 -0.73 -1.10 -3.81
C GLY A 112 -0.39 -0.48 -2.45
N GLU A 113 0.89 -0.47 -2.04
CA GLU A 113 1.38 0.18 -0.83
C GLU A 113 1.26 1.72 -0.93
N MET A 114 1.51 2.31 -2.10
CA MET A 114 1.28 3.73 -2.38
C MET A 114 -0.17 4.12 -2.08
N TRP A 115 -1.13 3.33 -2.56
CA TRP A 115 -2.55 3.58 -2.31
C TRP A 115 -2.91 3.50 -0.83
N GLY A 116 -2.45 2.45 -0.13
CA GLY A 116 -2.66 2.29 1.31
C GLY A 116 -2.17 3.50 2.10
N ASN A 117 -0.91 3.90 1.88
CA ASN A 117 -0.29 5.02 2.57
C ASN A 117 -0.96 6.35 2.26
N TYR A 118 -1.21 6.64 0.97
CA TYR A 118 -1.88 7.86 0.55
C TYR A 118 -3.29 7.98 1.14
N PHE A 119 -4.12 6.94 1.01
CA PHE A 119 -5.50 7.00 1.50
C PHE A 119 -5.58 7.07 3.02
N GLY A 120 -4.72 6.32 3.74
CA GLY A 120 -4.59 6.44 5.19
C GLY A 120 -4.23 7.87 5.62
N ALA A 121 -3.31 8.52 4.91
CA ALA A 121 -2.90 9.90 5.16
C ALA A 121 -4.03 10.92 4.89
N VAL A 122 -4.81 10.72 3.83
CA VAL A 122 -5.98 11.56 3.50
C VAL A 122 -7.00 11.51 4.64
N ILE A 123 -7.38 10.32 5.08
CA ILE A 123 -8.41 10.17 6.13
C ILE A 123 -7.93 10.71 7.47
N GLU A 124 -6.67 10.44 7.85
CA GLU A 124 -6.10 11.01 9.08
C GLU A 124 -6.19 12.54 9.07
N ARG A 125 -5.88 13.17 7.92
CA ARG A 125 -6.00 14.63 7.77
C ARG A 125 -7.44 15.12 7.85
N GLU A 126 -8.37 14.46 7.19
CA GLU A 126 -9.80 14.83 7.23
C GLU A 126 -10.37 14.76 8.64
N VAL A 127 -10.00 13.74 9.41
CA VAL A 127 -10.55 13.51 10.76
C VAL A 127 -9.89 14.42 11.80
N TYR A 128 -8.57 14.59 11.75
CA TYR A 128 -7.83 15.28 12.81
C TYR A 128 -7.42 16.71 12.46
N GLY A 129 -7.65 17.15 11.21
CA GLY A 129 -7.17 18.44 10.71
C GLY A 129 -5.64 18.57 10.73
N ARG A 130 -4.93 17.45 10.94
CA ARG A 130 -3.48 17.39 11.07
C ARG A 130 -2.87 16.91 9.77
N VAL A 131 -1.82 17.60 9.35
CA VAL A 131 -0.84 17.03 8.42
C VAL A 131 -0.02 16.04 9.27
N PRO A 132 0.09 14.76 8.91
CA PRO A 132 0.72 13.82 9.81
C PRO A 132 2.24 14.06 9.84
N SER A 133 2.87 13.78 10.98
CA SER A 133 4.23 14.16 11.42
C SER A 133 4.44 15.61 11.89
N PHE A 134 4.57 15.77 13.22
CA PHE A 134 5.30 16.73 14.08
C PHE A 134 5.57 18.21 13.71
N THR A 135 5.33 18.68 12.48
CA THR A 135 5.68 20.05 12.02
C THR A 135 4.64 20.70 11.10
N GLY A 136 3.52 20.04 10.79
CA GLY A 136 2.51 20.60 9.88
C GLY A 136 2.85 20.42 8.39
N THR A 137 3.76 19.50 8.08
CA THR A 137 4.23 19.14 6.74
C THR A 137 3.93 17.67 6.47
N TRP A 138 3.68 17.27 5.22
CA TRP A 138 3.43 15.88 4.79
C TRP A 138 4.71 15.02 4.84
N THR A 139 5.62 15.37 5.73
CA THR A 139 7.03 15.00 5.77
C THR A 139 7.21 13.49 5.75
N TRP A 140 6.50 12.74 6.60
CA TRP A 140 6.58 11.28 6.60
C TRP A 140 6.10 10.63 5.29
N LEU A 141 5.14 11.22 4.57
CA LEU A 141 4.64 10.66 3.30
C LEU A 141 5.56 11.04 2.12
N ASP A 142 6.33 12.12 2.26
CA ASP A 142 7.13 12.74 1.20
C ASP A 142 8.65 12.54 1.33
N GLU A 143 9.18 12.31 2.54
CA GLU A 143 10.62 12.24 2.81
C GLU A 143 11.05 10.80 3.15
N ASP A 144 11.95 10.24 2.34
CA ASP A 144 12.79 9.05 2.61
C ASP A 144 12.07 7.80 3.15
N GLU A 145 10.75 7.65 2.99
CA GLU A 145 10.02 6.56 3.67
C GLU A 145 10.11 5.22 2.95
N ASP A 146 9.98 5.14 1.62
CA ASP A 146 10.05 3.89 0.87
C ASP A 146 10.34 4.11 -0.63
N TRP A 147 10.99 3.14 -1.29
CA TRP A 147 11.38 3.17 -2.72
C TRP A 147 10.19 3.34 -3.69
N TYR A 148 8.96 3.15 -3.22
CA TYR A 148 7.74 3.31 -4.00
C TYR A 148 7.06 4.67 -3.83
N ASN A 149 7.59 5.59 -3.02
CA ASN A 149 7.21 7.02 -3.01
C ASN A 149 5.70 7.33 -2.88
N PRO A 150 5.03 6.94 -1.78
CA PRO A 150 3.58 7.11 -1.61
C PRO A 150 3.09 8.56 -1.71
N GLY A 151 3.93 9.55 -1.39
CA GLY A 151 3.63 10.97 -1.55
C GLY A 151 3.34 11.42 -2.98
N PHE A 152 3.74 10.65 -4.00
CA PHE A 152 3.39 10.92 -5.39
C PHE A 152 1.88 11.00 -5.60
N LEU A 153 1.10 10.07 -5.04
CA LEU A 153 -0.36 10.08 -5.21
C LEU A 153 -1.01 11.33 -4.61
N ARG A 154 -0.47 11.84 -3.50
CA ARG A 154 -0.91 13.10 -2.91
C ARG A 154 -0.55 14.30 -3.80
N LYS A 155 0.64 14.30 -4.41
CA LYS A 155 1.02 15.35 -5.37
C LYS A 155 0.14 15.30 -6.62
N ALA A 156 -0.20 14.11 -7.11
CA ALA A 156 -1.14 13.94 -8.21
C ALA A 156 -2.54 14.46 -7.86
N ASP A 157 -3.06 14.12 -6.68
CA ASP A 157 -4.35 14.62 -6.14
C ASP A 157 -4.36 16.14 -5.87
N SER A 158 -3.21 16.81 -5.89
CA SER A 158 -3.14 18.27 -5.83
C SER A 158 -3.35 18.96 -7.19
N ILE A 159 -3.40 18.20 -8.28
CA ILE A 159 -3.71 18.69 -9.62
C ILE A 159 -5.20 19.01 -9.68
N ALA A 160 -5.55 20.17 -10.27
CA ALA A 160 -6.85 20.81 -10.09
C ALA A 160 -8.09 19.96 -10.47
N ASP A 161 -7.95 18.99 -11.37
CA ASP A 161 -9.02 18.11 -11.84
C ASP A 161 -8.77 16.62 -11.50
N ILE A 162 -7.79 16.33 -10.65
CA ILE A 162 -7.60 15.01 -10.05
C ILE A 162 -8.19 15.03 -8.65
N SER A 163 -8.96 14.00 -8.33
CA SER A 163 -9.46 13.75 -6.98
C SER A 163 -8.97 12.39 -6.48
N THR A 164 -9.11 12.13 -5.18
CA THR A 164 -8.89 10.80 -4.59
C THR A 164 -9.65 9.69 -5.33
N ALA A 165 -10.85 9.99 -5.85
CA ALA A 165 -11.62 9.03 -6.66
C ALA A 165 -10.97 8.77 -8.03
N GLU A 166 -10.41 9.80 -8.67
CA GLU A 166 -9.67 9.64 -9.93
C GLU A 166 -8.36 8.88 -9.71
N VAL A 167 -7.65 9.15 -8.61
CA VAL A 167 -6.50 8.35 -8.17
C VAL A 167 -6.88 6.88 -8.01
N PHE A 168 -7.96 6.60 -7.26
CA PHE A 168 -8.45 5.23 -7.06
C PHE A 168 -8.83 4.54 -8.38
N SER A 169 -9.44 5.28 -9.32
CA SER A 169 -9.78 4.74 -10.65
C SER A 169 -8.56 4.44 -11.52
N SER A 170 -7.40 5.01 -11.19
CA SER A 170 -6.14 4.88 -11.94
C SER A 170 -5.30 3.68 -11.49
N ILE A 171 -5.59 3.08 -10.33
CA ILE A 171 -4.91 1.89 -9.78
C ILE A 171 -5.68 0.59 -10.08
N GLY A 172 -6.23 0.47 -11.29
CA GLY A 172 -6.98 -0.72 -11.72
C GLY A 172 -6.11 -1.94 -12.00
N ALA A 173 -6.74 -3.05 -12.43
CA ALA A 173 -6.04 -4.33 -12.65
C ALA A 173 -4.89 -4.27 -13.67
N SER A 174 -4.92 -3.29 -14.59
CA SER A 174 -3.86 -3.03 -15.57
C SER A 174 -2.67 -2.23 -15.01
N THR A 175 -2.82 -1.60 -13.85
CA THR A 175 -1.83 -0.70 -13.25
C THR A 175 -0.89 -1.50 -12.37
N GLN A 176 0.12 -2.09 -12.99
CA GLN A 176 1.04 -3.04 -12.35
C GLN A 176 2.49 -2.54 -12.32
N SER A 177 2.71 -1.32 -12.79
CA SER A 177 4.01 -0.64 -12.87
C SER A 177 3.82 0.87 -12.66
N PHE A 178 4.88 1.58 -12.25
CA PHE A 178 4.84 3.04 -12.11
C PHE A 178 4.54 3.72 -13.43
N ASN A 179 5.13 3.24 -14.54
CA ASN A 179 4.82 3.74 -15.87
C ASN A 179 3.32 3.61 -16.22
N THR A 180 2.69 2.49 -15.87
CA THR A 180 1.25 2.34 -16.10
C THR A 180 0.42 3.23 -15.18
N LEU A 181 0.87 3.48 -13.94
CA LEU A 181 0.20 4.39 -13.01
C LEU A 181 0.23 5.84 -13.52
N ILE A 182 1.41 6.32 -13.94
CA ILE A 182 1.59 7.64 -14.52
C ILE A 182 0.67 7.80 -15.73
N TYR A 183 0.70 6.83 -16.65
CA TYR A 183 -0.16 6.84 -17.83
C TYR A 183 -1.65 6.91 -17.47
N GLN A 184 -2.11 6.12 -16.51
CA GLN A 184 -3.52 6.15 -16.08
C GLN A 184 -3.90 7.49 -15.45
N LEU A 185 -3.02 8.09 -14.64
CA LEU A 185 -3.25 9.41 -14.04
C LEU A 185 -3.28 10.52 -15.10
N GLN A 186 -2.41 10.46 -16.10
CA GLN A 186 -2.41 11.40 -17.23
C GLN A 186 -3.73 11.37 -18.01
N LEU A 187 -4.38 10.20 -18.11
CA LEU A 187 -5.70 10.09 -18.72
C LEU A 187 -6.84 10.71 -17.89
N ARG A 188 -6.60 11.07 -16.62
CA ARG A 188 -7.62 11.65 -15.71
C ARG A 188 -7.60 13.17 -15.66
N THR A 189 -6.66 13.81 -16.31
CA THR A 189 -6.42 15.25 -16.18
C THR A 189 -6.17 15.91 -17.52
N ASN A 190 -6.48 17.20 -17.61
CA ASN A 190 -6.02 18.05 -18.72
C ASN A 190 -4.61 18.63 -18.47
N PHE A 191 -3.99 18.32 -17.33
CA PHE A 191 -2.66 18.76 -16.91
C PHE A 191 -1.69 17.58 -16.84
N ASP A 192 -1.65 16.76 -17.89
CA ASP A 192 -0.81 15.55 -18.00
C ASP A 192 0.67 15.81 -17.73
N ASN A 193 1.18 16.98 -18.15
CA ASN A 193 2.52 17.45 -17.88
C ASN A 193 2.80 17.63 -16.38
N LEU A 194 1.80 18.02 -15.59
CA LEU A 194 1.94 18.15 -14.14
C LEU A 194 2.05 16.78 -13.47
N VAL A 195 1.38 15.74 -13.99
CA VAL A 195 1.55 14.36 -13.47
C VAL A 195 3.00 13.93 -13.61
N GLN A 196 3.61 14.20 -14.77
CA GLN A 196 5.02 13.90 -14.99
C GLN A 196 5.92 14.72 -14.07
N GLU A 197 5.68 16.03 -13.93
CA GLU A 197 6.42 16.89 -12.98
C GLU A 197 6.36 16.36 -11.54
N LYS A 198 5.20 15.85 -11.11
CA LYS A 198 5.03 15.29 -9.76
C LYS A 198 5.74 13.94 -9.59
N TYR A 199 5.86 13.15 -10.67
CA TYR A 199 6.62 11.91 -10.68
C TYR A 199 8.13 12.20 -10.61
N ASP A 200 8.61 13.13 -11.45
CA ASP A 200 10.02 13.54 -11.56
C ASP A 200 10.52 14.28 -10.30
N PHE A 201 9.62 14.69 -9.41
CA PHE A 201 9.98 15.22 -8.09
C PHE A 201 10.78 14.21 -7.26
N TYR A 202 10.49 12.91 -7.42
CA TYR A 202 11.20 11.82 -6.75
C TYR A 202 12.29 11.31 -7.69
N SER A 203 13.49 11.09 -7.13
CA SER A 203 14.70 10.75 -7.92
C SER A 203 15.21 9.32 -7.68
N ASP A 204 14.52 8.58 -6.82
CA ASP A 204 14.91 7.30 -6.24
C ASP A 204 13.98 6.15 -6.66
N TRP A 205 13.17 6.35 -7.70
CA TRP A 205 12.44 5.26 -8.34
C TRP A 205 13.42 4.15 -8.82
N PRO A 206 13.05 2.87 -8.68
CA PRO A 206 13.88 1.74 -9.11
C PRO A 206 14.06 1.62 -10.64
#